data_AF-A0A382JWC4-F1
#
_entry.id   AF-A0A382JWC4-F1
#
_cell.length_a   1.000
_cell.length_b   1.000
_cell.length_c   1.000
_cell.angle_alpha   90.00
_cell.angle_beta   90.00
_cell.angle_gamma   90.00
#
_symmetry.space_group_name_H-M   'P 1'
#
loop_
_entity.id
_entity.type
_entity.pdbx_description
1 polymer ?
#
loop_
_entity_poly.entity_id
_entity_poly.type
_entity_poly.pdbx_seq_one_letter_code
_entity_poly.pdbx_strand_id
1 'polypeptide(L)'
;MSLTPIQVELLRNAMASIADEMYIALMKSAYSTNIKERRDHSTAIFDAMGRVVAQGESMPLHLASMLGLVEIIIEKFDLSDLRAGDMFLSNDPYVG
;
A
#
# COMPACT_ATOMS: atom_id res chain seq x y z
N MET A 1 -4.94 4.91 -25.14
CA MET A 1 -4.42 6.29 -25.10
C MET A 1 -3.01 6.22 -24.52
N SER A 2 -1.99 6.79 -25.16
CA SER A 2 -0.61 6.76 -24.66
C SER A 2 -0.34 7.99 -23.78
N LEU A 3 0.25 7.79 -22.60
CA LEU A 3 0.71 8.89 -21.74
C LEU A 3 1.92 9.58 -22.36
N THR A 4 2.00 10.91 -22.24
CA THR A 4 3.22 11.64 -22.57
C THR A 4 4.29 11.43 -21.50
N PRO A 5 5.58 11.61 -21.80
CA PRO A 5 6.64 11.53 -20.78
C PRO A 5 6.40 12.47 -19.58
N ILE A 6 5.86 13.67 -19.83
CA ILE A 6 5.50 14.63 -18.77
C ILE A 6 4.38 14.07 -17.88
N GLN A 7 3.35 13.45 -18.46
CA GLN A 7 2.26 12.86 -17.69
C GLN A 7 2.74 11.67 -16.84
N VAL A 8 3.64 10.85 -17.38
CA VAL A 8 4.24 9.73 -16.62
C VAL A 8 5.01 10.25 -15.42
N GLU A 9 5.86 11.27 -15.61
CA GLU A 9 6.61 11.89 -14.51
C GLU A 9 5.68 12.52 -13.47
N LEU A 10 4.64 13.22 -13.90
CA LEU A 10 3.68 13.84 -13.00
C LEU A 10 2.95 12.79 -12.15
N LEU A 11 2.47 11.71 -12.77
CA LEU A 11 1.82 10.61 -12.08
C LEU A 11 2.77 9.90 -11.11
N ARG A 12 4.02 9.64 -11.51
CA ARG A 12 4.99 8.99 -10.63
C ARG A 12 5.25 9.84 -9.38
N ASN A 13 5.51 11.14 -9.55
CA ASN A 13 5.78 12.02 -8.40
C ASN A 13 4.54 12.18 -7.50
N ALA A 14 3.34 12.27 -8.08
CA ALA A 14 2.10 12.33 -7.31
C ALA A 14 1.89 11.06 -6.47
N MET A 15 2.05 9.87 -7.05
CA MET A 15 1.87 8.60 -6.34
C MET A 15 2.92 8.40 -5.25
N ALA A 16 4.18 8.77 -5.52
CA ALA A 16 5.24 8.75 -4.50
C ALA A 16 4.92 9.69 -3.33
N SER A 17 4.50 10.93 -3.62
CA SER A 17 4.12 11.91 -2.59
C SER A 17 2.97 11.41 -1.71
N ILE A 18 1.95 10.79 -2.32
CA ILE A 18 0.82 10.20 -1.58
C ILE A 18 1.32 9.10 -0.64
N ALA A 19 2.19 8.21 -1.13
CA ALA A 19 2.70 7.10 -0.33
C ALA A 19 3.57 7.59 0.86
N ASP A 20 4.38 8.63 0.66
CA ASP A 20 5.16 9.28 1.72
C ASP A 20 4.26 9.96 2.76
N GLU A 21 3.22 10.66 2.32
CA GLU A 21 2.25 11.29 3.22
C GLU A 21 1.47 10.26 4.04
N MET A 22 1.05 9.15 3.42
CA MET A 22 0.41 8.02 4.12
C MET A 22 1.33 7.46 5.21
N TYR A 23 2.60 7.24 4.88
CA TYR A 23 3.61 6.75 5.81
C TYR A 23 3.77 7.67 7.03
N ILE A 24 3.91 8.98 6.78
CA ILE A 24 4.09 9.99 7.82
C ILE A 24 2.81 10.14 8.66
N ALA A 25 1.64 10.12 8.04
CA ALA A 25 0.36 10.23 8.74
C ALA A 25 0.16 9.04 9.69
N LEU A 26 0.41 7.81 9.23
CA LEU A 26 0.35 6.60 10.06
C LEU A 26 1.32 6.71 11.23
N MET A 27 2.60 7.01 10.95
CA MET A 27 3.63 7.20 11.98
C MET A 27 3.19 8.23 13.02
N LYS A 28 2.68 9.40 12.59
CA LYS A 28 2.31 10.49 13.49
C LYS A 28 1.11 10.16 14.37
N SER A 29 0.17 9.38 13.86
CA SER A 29 -1.04 8.94 14.57
C SER A 29 -0.81 7.80 15.58
N ALA A 30 0.30 7.08 15.44
CA ALA A 30 0.58 5.91 16.27
C ALA A 30 1.01 6.29 17.69
N TYR A 31 0.46 5.57 18.67
CA TYR A 31 0.92 5.58 20.06
C TYR A 31 2.10 4.63 20.31
N SER A 32 2.25 3.58 19.48
CA SER A 32 3.30 2.56 19.62
C SER A 32 4.67 3.16 19.34
N THR A 33 5.63 2.97 20.26
CA THR A 33 7.02 3.39 20.06
C THR A 33 7.69 2.63 18.92
N ASN A 34 7.28 1.39 18.64
CA ASN A 34 7.79 0.65 17.48
C ASN A 34 7.41 1.32 16.16
N ILE A 35 6.20 1.86 16.06
CA ILE A 35 5.75 2.57 14.85
C ILE A 35 6.29 4.01 14.84
N LYS A 36 6.11 4.73 15.95
CA LYS A 36 6.41 6.17 16.05
C LYS A 36 7.90 6.48 15.97
N GLU A 37 8.72 5.72 16.70
CA GLU A 37 10.15 6.00 16.87
C GLU A 37 11.01 5.03 16.06
N ARG A 38 10.68 3.73 16.08
CA ARG A 38 11.44 2.71 15.33
C ARG A 38 10.99 2.55 13.89
N ARG A 39 9.89 3.20 13.49
CA ARG A 39 9.41 3.21 12.10
C ARG A 39 9.09 1.81 11.55
N ASP A 40 8.66 0.92 12.44
CA ASP A 40 8.30 -0.46 12.13
C ASP A 40 6.87 -0.53 11.58
N HIS A 41 6.67 0.10 10.41
CA HIS A 41 5.44 0.10 9.64
C HIS A 41 5.77 0.37 8.18
N SER A 42 4.82 0.12 7.29
CA SER A 42 4.98 0.39 5.86
C SER A 42 3.64 0.72 5.23
N THR A 43 3.68 1.35 4.06
CA THR A 43 2.50 1.75 3.29
C THR A 43 2.79 1.61 1.81
N ALA A 44 1.85 1.05 1.06
CA ALA A 44 1.96 0.88 -0.38
C ALA A 44 0.62 1.14 -1.07
N ILE A 45 0.71 1.58 -2.33
CA ILE A 45 -0.41 1.77 -3.24
C ILE A 45 -0.33 0.65 -4.27
N PHE A 46 -1.42 -0.07 -4.46
CA PHE A 46 -1.55 -1.15 -5.43
C PHE A 46 -2.54 -0.76 -6.52
N ASP A 47 -2.33 -1.27 -7.73
CA ASP A 47 -3.35 -1.21 -8.76
C ASP A 47 -4.39 -2.33 -8.60
N ALA A 48 -5.42 -2.31 -9.45
CA ALA A 48 -6.51 -3.29 -9.40
C ALA A 48 -6.06 -4.74 -9.66
N MET A 49 -4.85 -4.96 -10.17
CA MET A 49 -4.26 -6.28 -10.40
C MET A 49 -3.28 -6.69 -9.30
N GLY A 50 -3.23 -5.92 -8.20
CA GLY A 50 -2.36 -6.20 -7.06
C GLY A 50 -0.89 -5.84 -7.27
N ARG A 51 -0.56 -5.07 -8.32
CA ARG A 51 0.82 -4.64 -8.56
C ARG A 51 1.12 -3.37 -7.79
N VAL A 52 2.32 -3.28 -7.23
CA VAL A 52 2.78 -2.09 -6.50
C VAL A 52 2.96 -0.92 -7.47
N VAL A 53 2.27 0.19 -7.20
CA VAL A 53 2.36 1.44 -7.96
C VAL A 53 3.34 2.40 -7.29
N ALA A 54 3.25 2.53 -5.97
CA ALA A 54 4.15 3.35 -5.16
C ALA A 54 4.20 2.82 -3.73
N GLN A 55 5.26 3.16 -3.00
CA GLN A 55 5.43 2.82 -1.60
C GLN A 55 6.12 3.97 -0.87
N GLY A 56 5.76 4.16 0.39
CA GLY A 56 6.52 5.03 1.29
C GLY A 56 7.78 4.32 1.78
N GLU A 57 8.44 4.89 2.79
CA GLU A 57 9.52 4.19 3.51
C GLU A 57 9.00 2.81 3.98
N SER A 58 9.63 1.73 3.53
CA SER A 58 9.10 0.38 3.71
C SER A 58 10.22 -0.62 3.96
N MET A 59 9.99 -1.51 4.93
CA MET A 59 10.87 -2.66 5.13
C MET A 59 10.60 -3.70 4.04
N PRO A 60 11.63 -4.32 3.41
CA PRO A 60 11.43 -5.30 2.35
C PRO A 60 10.50 -6.46 2.76
N LEU A 61 10.54 -6.87 4.03
CA LEU A 61 9.70 -7.93 4.57
C LEU A 61 8.20 -7.54 4.55
N HIS A 62 7.86 -6.30 4.90
CA HIS A 62 6.48 -5.83 4.89
C HIS A 62 5.91 -5.80 3.46
N LEU A 63 6.71 -5.41 2.47
CA LEU A 63 6.25 -5.40 1.09
C LEU A 63 5.92 -6.83 0.59
N ALA A 64 6.75 -7.80 0.93
CA ALA A 64 6.51 -9.20 0.57
C ALA A 64 5.20 -9.73 1.21
N SER A 65 4.97 -9.39 2.47
CA SER A 65 3.73 -9.71 3.20
C SER A 65 2.50 -9.08 2.55
N MET A 66 2.55 -7.78 2.24
CA MET A 66 1.44 -7.07 1.59
C MET A 66 1.10 -7.61 0.21
N LEU A 67 2.12 -7.98 -0.58
CA LEU A 67 1.93 -8.58 -1.91
C LEU A 67 1.10 -9.87 -1.83
N GLY A 68 1.47 -10.79 -0.92
CA GLY A 68 0.72 -12.03 -0.71
C GLY A 68 -0.72 -11.76 -0.25
N LEU A 69 -0.92 -10.81 0.67
CA LEU A 69 -2.25 -10.48 1.16
C LEU A 69 -3.15 -9.91 0.06
N VAL A 70 -2.62 -9.01 -0.78
CA VAL A 70 -3.38 -8.39 -1.86
C VAL A 70 -3.76 -9.43 -2.93
N GLU A 71 -2.86 -10.33 -3.28
CA GLU A 71 -3.16 -11.46 -4.18
C GLU A 71 -4.33 -12.30 -3.64
N ILE A 72 -4.28 -12.67 -2.35
CA ILE A 72 -5.34 -13.44 -1.71
C ILE A 72 -6.68 -12.68 -1.65
N ILE A 73 -6.67 -11.36 -1.46
CA ILE A 73 -7.91 -10.56 -1.49
C ILE A 73 -8.53 -10.62 -2.90
N ILE A 74 -7.73 -10.43 -3.95
CA ILE A 74 -8.19 -10.47 -5.34
C ILE A 74 -8.71 -11.87 -5.72
N GLU A 75 -8.11 -12.93 -5.20
CA GLU A 75 -8.56 -14.31 -5.45
C GLU A 75 -9.82 -14.69 -4.68
N LYS A 76 -9.96 -14.24 -3.42
CA LYS A 76 -11.07 -14.65 -2.54
C LYS A 76 -12.34 -13.83 -2.72
N PHE A 77 -12.22 -12.58 -3.17
CA PHE A 77 -13.34 -11.65 -3.25
C PHE A 77 -13.55 -11.18 -4.69
N ASP A 78 -14.81 -11.19 -5.13
CA ASP A 78 -15.15 -10.56 -6.41
C ASP A 78 -14.97 -9.04 -6.30
N LEU A 79 -14.01 -8.50 -7.06
CA LEU A 79 -13.70 -7.07 -7.05
C LEU A 79 -14.89 -6.21 -7.46
N SER A 80 -15.87 -6.75 -8.18
CA SER A 80 -17.09 -6.04 -8.58
C SER A 80 -18.08 -5.83 -7.44
N ASP A 81 -17.97 -6.61 -6.36
CA ASP A 81 -18.80 -6.48 -5.16
C ASP A 81 -18.21 -5.50 -4.14
N LEU A 82 -16.95 -5.09 -4.30
CA LEU A 82 -16.30 -4.13 -3.41
C LEU A 82 -16.92 -2.74 -3.52
N ARG A 83 -17.15 -2.11 -2.36
CA ARG A 83 -17.74 -0.77 -2.26
C ARG A 83 -16.78 0.20 -1.61
N ALA A 84 -16.95 1.47 -1.94
CA ALA A 84 -16.19 2.54 -1.30
C ALA A 84 -16.41 2.52 0.22
N GLY A 85 -15.32 2.41 0.98
CA GLY A 85 -15.34 2.31 2.45
C GLY A 85 -15.08 0.90 2.98
N ASP A 86 -15.08 -0.14 2.15
CA ASP A 86 -14.71 -1.48 2.58
C ASP A 86 -13.23 -1.55 2.99
N MET A 87 -12.93 -2.31 4.04
CA MET A 87 -11.59 -2.50 4.57
C MET A 87 -11.30 -3.98 4.80
N PHE A 88 -10.11 -4.42 4.36
CA PHE A 88 -9.59 -5.74 4.65
C PHE A 88 -8.54 -5.66 5.75
N LEU A 89 -8.56 -6.64 6.65
CA LEU A 89 -7.57 -6.79 7.71
C LEU A 89 -7.16 -8.26 7.78
N SER A 90 -5.86 -8.51 7.85
CA SER A 90 -5.31 -9.84 8.05
C SER A 90 -4.15 -9.80 9.03
N ASN A 91 -3.98 -10.90 9.74
CA ASN A 91 -2.81 -11.23 10.54
C ASN A 91 -2.40 -12.70 10.32
N ASP A 92 -2.85 -13.31 9.22
CA ASP A 92 -2.60 -14.71 8.91
C ASP A 92 -1.19 -14.89 8.33
N PRO A 93 -0.26 -15.49 9.11
CA PRO A 93 1.16 -15.56 8.76
C PRO A 93 1.46 -16.46 7.54
N TYR A 94 0.47 -17.18 7.00
CA TYR A 94 0.64 -18.03 5.82
C TYR A 94 0.35 -17.31 4.51
N VAL A 95 -0.34 -16.17 4.56
CA VAL A 95 -0.78 -15.41 3.38
C VAL A 95 -0.23 -13.99 3.35
N GLY A 96 0.42 -13.56 4.43
CA GLY A 96 1.05 -12.26 4.59
C GLY A 96 1.66 -12.12 5.97
#